data_AF-A0A2P4SYB8-F1
#
_entry.id   AF-A0A2P4SYB8-F1
#
_cell.length_a   1.000
_cell.length_b   1.000
_cell.length_c   1.000
_cell.angle_alpha   90.00
_cell.angle_beta   90.00
_cell.angle_gamma   90.00
#
_symmetry.space_group_name_H-M   'P 1'
#
loop_
_entity.id
_entity.type
_entity.pdbx_description
1 polymer ?
#
loop_
_entity_poly.entity_id
_entity_poly.type
_entity_poly.pdbx_seq_one_letter_code
_entity_poly.pdbx_strand_id
1 'polypeptide(L)'
;YQYYLQVKKDILDGRLRSSLEQGIRLAGLAVQADFGDYHQFESHDFLREYVLFPMDWTQDEAVLEELTQKVAQEHRTHSGITAAEAELMYINEVERLDGFGQEMFPVKDDLENAKYISRLFAARHKFYKQNKICTE
;
A
#
# COMPACT_ATOMS: atom_id res chain seq x y z
N TYR A 1 11.07 4.33 -3.93
CA TYR A 1 11.23 4.31 -2.48
C TYR A 1 10.45 5.38 -1.68
N GLN A 2 10.85 6.66 -1.60
CA GLN A 2 10.20 7.62 -0.66
C GLN A 2 8.68 7.81 -0.88
N TYR A 3 8.21 7.78 -2.13
CA TYR A 3 6.79 7.87 -2.46
C TYR A 3 5.99 6.65 -1.97
N TYR A 4 6.53 5.44 -2.18
CA TYR A 4 5.94 4.18 -1.71
C TYR A 4 5.71 4.19 -0.19
N LEU A 5 6.74 4.56 0.59
CA LEU A 5 6.65 4.62 2.04
C LEU A 5 5.59 5.61 2.53
N GLN A 6 5.45 6.75 1.85
CA GLN A 6 4.45 7.74 2.23
C GLN A 6 3.04 7.23 1.98
N VAL A 7 2.78 6.65 0.80
CA VAL A 7 1.47 6.12 0.45
C VAL A 7 1.08 4.96 1.37
N LYS A 8 2.04 4.08 1.68
CA LYS A 8 1.85 3.00 2.66
C LYS A 8 1.48 3.55 4.03
N LYS A 9 2.15 4.61 4.49
CA LYS A 9 1.79 5.29 5.72
C LYS A 9 0.37 5.87 5.68
N ASP A 10 -0.02 6.53 4.58
CA ASP A 10 -1.36 7.12 4.46
C ASP A 10 -2.47 6.05 4.48
N ILE A 11 -2.23 4.85 3.95
CA ILE A 11 -3.14 3.70 4.10
C ILE A 11 -3.21 3.25 5.56
N LEU A 12 -2.06 3.04 6.21
CA LEU A 12 -1.99 2.58 7.60
C LEU A 12 -2.60 3.57 8.61
N ASP A 13 -2.44 4.87 8.36
CA ASP A 13 -3.07 5.95 9.14
C ASP A 13 -4.56 6.10 8.82
N GLY A 14 -5.11 5.30 7.89
CA GLY A 14 -6.53 5.33 7.51
C GLY A 14 -6.94 6.57 6.69
N ARG A 15 -5.99 7.34 6.17
CA ARG A 15 -6.25 8.51 5.30
C ARG A 15 -6.74 8.08 3.92
N LEU A 16 -6.21 6.97 3.41
CA LEU A 16 -6.69 6.32 2.21
C LEU A 16 -7.58 5.14 2.60
N ARG A 17 -8.87 5.22 2.24
CA ARG A 17 -9.82 4.15 2.51
C ARG A 17 -9.59 3.02 1.52
N SER A 18 -9.28 1.83 2.02
CA SER A 18 -9.18 0.60 1.23
C SER A 18 -10.26 -0.38 1.64
N SER A 19 -10.82 -1.14 0.70
CA SER A 19 -11.61 -2.32 1.04
C SER A 19 -10.72 -3.44 1.58
N LEU A 20 -11.31 -4.41 2.30
CA LEU A 20 -10.58 -5.54 2.87
C LEU A 20 -9.70 -6.25 1.81
N GLU A 21 -10.29 -6.52 0.65
CA GLU A 21 -9.60 -7.17 -0.46
C GLU A 21 -8.44 -6.32 -1.01
N GLN A 22 -8.61 -5.00 -1.11
CA GLN A 22 -7.54 -4.10 -1.53
C GLN A 22 -6.41 -4.05 -0.50
N GLY A 23 -6.76 -3.97 0.79
CA GLY A 23 -5.78 -3.99 1.87
C GLY A 23 -4.93 -5.26 1.84
N ILE A 24 -5.54 -6.42 1.61
CA ILE A 24 -4.84 -7.71 1.52
C ILE A 24 -3.86 -7.71 0.34
N ARG A 25 -4.30 -7.24 -0.84
CA ARG A 25 -3.42 -7.14 -2.03
C ARG A 25 -2.24 -6.20 -1.79
N LEU A 26 -2.51 -5.03 -1.21
CA LEU A 26 -1.49 -4.05 -0.85
C LEU A 26 -0.49 -4.62 0.15
N ALA A 27 -0.98 -5.29 1.18
CA ALA A 27 -0.14 -5.96 2.16
C ALA A 27 0.75 -7.03 1.51
N GLY A 28 0.22 -7.88 0.62
CA GLY A 28 1.02 -8.88 -0.10
C GLY A 28 2.12 -8.26 -0.97
N LEU A 29 1.81 -7.16 -1.66
CA LEU A 29 2.78 -6.41 -2.46
C LEU A 29 3.83 -5.69 -1.58
N ALA A 30 3.43 -5.20 -0.40
CA ALA A 30 4.37 -4.62 0.55
C ALA A 30 5.33 -5.67 1.11
N VAL A 31 4.85 -6.88 1.42
CA VAL A 31 5.72 -7.98 1.85
C VAL A 31 6.70 -8.36 0.75
N GLN A 32 6.24 -8.50 -0.50
CA GLN A 32 7.13 -8.79 -1.63
C GLN A 32 8.17 -7.67 -1.84
N ALA A 33 7.78 -6.40 -1.66
CA ALA A 33 8.68 -5.26 -1.81
C ALA A 33 9.73 -5.17 -0.69
N ASP A 34 9.33 -5.42 0.56
CA ASP A 34 10.18 -5.23 1.74
C ASP A 34 11.02 -6.47 2.07
N PHE A 35 10.45 -7.66 1.88
CA PHE A 35 11.09 -8.93 2.23
C PHE A 35 11.59 -9.71 1.02
N GLY A 36 10.99 -9.52 -0.17
CA GLY A 36 11.29 -10.29 -1.40
C GLY A 36 10.36 -11.50 -1.59
N ASP A 37 10.81 -12.51 -2.34
CA ASP A 37 10.03 -13.72 -2.66
C ASP A 37 9.46 -14.49 -1.45
N TYR A 38 8.36 -15.21 -1.68
CA TYR A 38 7.73 -16.07 -0.67
C TYR A 38 8.62 -17.24 -0.21
N HIS A 39 9.44 -17.81 -1.11
CA HIS A 39 10.17 -19.06 -0.87
C HIS A 39 11.39 -18.99 0.06
N GLN A 40 11.76 -17.80 0.50
CA GLN A 40 12.94 -17.55 1.35
C GLN A 40 12.63 -17.64 2.85
N PHE A 41 11.36 -17.79 3.24
CA PHE A 41 10.96 -17.92 4.64
C PHE A 41 10.29 -19.28 4.90
N GLU A 42 10.74 -19.99 5.94
CA GLU A 42 10.13 -21.26 6.38
C GLU A 42 8.77 -21.05 7.06
N SER A 43 8.55 -19.88 7.68
CA SER A 43 7.27 -19.50 8.30
C SER A 43 6.91 -18.03 8.03
N HIS A 44 5.61 -17.73 8.03
CA HIS A 44 5.03 -16.40 7.85
C HIS A 44 4.63 -15.73 9.17
N ASP A 45 5.09 -16.26 10.31
CA ASP A 45 4.80 -15.67 11.64
C ASP A 45 5.23 -14.20 11.74
N PHE A 46 6.30 -13.81 11.04
CA PHE A 46 6.79 -12.43 11.00
C PHE A 46 5.76 -11.42 10.46
N LEU A 47 4.79 -11.88 9.65
CA LEU A 47 3.71 -11.03 9.15
C LEU A 47 2.79 -10.54 10.27
N ARG A 48 2.71 -11.26 11.40
CA ARG A 48 1.90 -10.85 12.56
C ARG A 48 2.50 -9.68 13.30
N GLU A 49 3.83 -9.59 13.32
CA GLU A 49 4.56 -8.47 13.93
C GLU A 49 4.72 -7.28 12.97
N TYR A 50 4.38 -7.49 11.68
CA TYR A 50 4.51 -6.48 10.65
C TYR A 50 3.22 -5.66 10.49
N VAL A 51 3.37 -4.33 10.48
CA VAL A 51 2.21 -3.43 10.36
C VAL A 51 1.74 -3.37 8.90
N LEU A 52 0.87 -4.32 8.56
CA LEU A 52 0.32 -4.52 7.22
C LEU A 52 -1.02 -3.80 7.00
N PHE A 53 -1.77 -3.58 8.08
CA PHE A 53 -3.13 -3.05 8.05
C PHE A 53 -3.31 -1.88 9.02
N PRO A 54 -4.32 -1.02 8.80
CA PRO A 54 -4.69 0.01 9.76
C PRO A 54 -5.04 -0.60 11.13
N MET A 55 -4.75 0.13 12.21
CA MET A 55 -5.03 -0.30 13.59
C MET A 55 -6.49 -0.72 13.80
N ASP A 56 -7.43 -0.11 13.09
CA ASP A 56 -8.86 -0.43 13.17
C ASP A 56 -9.19 -1.85 12.70
N TRP A 57 -8.35 -2.47 11.86
CA TRP A 57 -8.56 -3.82 11.33
C TRP A 57 -7.84 -4.90 12.13
N THR A 58 -6.84 -4.50 12.91
CA THR A 58 -6.00 -5.39 13.71
C THR A 58 -6.43 -5.44 15.18
N GLN A 59 -7.60 -4.88 15.53
CA GLN A 59 -8.13 -4.89 16.89
C GLN A 59 -8.58 -6.28 17.35
N ASP A 60 -9.00 -7.13 16.41
CA ASP A 60 -9.42 -8.50 16.67
C ASP A 60 -8.33 -9.47 16.17
N GLU A 61 -7.82 -10.29 17.09
CA GLU A 61 -6.72 -11.22 16.82
C GLU A 61 -7.12 -12.33 15.83
N ALA A 62 -8.37 -12.78 15.85
CA ALA A 62 -8.87 -13.78 14.91
C ALA A 62 -8.98 -13.19 13.49
N VAL A 63 -9.40 -11.92 13.39
CA VAL A 63 -9.43 -11.19 12.11
C VAL A 63 -8.02 -10.96 11.59
N LEU A 64 -7.09 -10.55 12.45
CA LEU A 64 -5.67 -10.37 12.08
C LEU A 64 -5.05 -11.68 11.58
N GLU A 65 -5.34 -12.82 12.21
CA GLU A 65 -4.87 -14.13 11.76
C GLU A 65 -5.42 -14.46 10.35
N GLU A 66 -6.72 -14.28 10.13
CA GLU A 66 -7.34 -14.53 8.82
C GLU A 66 -6.73 -13.62 7.73
N LEU A 67 -6.53 -12.34 8.04
CA LEU A 67 -5.91 -11.39 7.12
C LEU A 67 -4.47 -11.77 6.81
N THR A 68 -3.70 -12.16 7.82
CA THR A 68 -2.30 -12.58 7.64
C THR A 68 -2.21 -13.81 6.74
N GLN A 69 -3.10 -14.79 6.90
CA GLN A 69 -3.16 -15.95 6.02
C GLN A 69 -3.49 -15.56 4.57
N LYS A 70 -4.45 -14.65 4.36
CA LYS A 70 -4.79 -14.16 3.03
C LYS A 70 -3.62 -13.38 2.40
N VAL A 71 -2.88 -12.60 3.19
CA VAL A 71 -1.68 -11.89 2.72
C VAL A 71 -0.58 -12.86 2.32
N ALA A 72 -0.32 -13.91 3.10
CA ALA A 72 0.65 -14.93 2.73
C ALA A 72 0.25 -15.64 1.42
N GLN A 73 -1.04 -15.89 1.20
CA GLN A 73 -1.53 -16.45 -0.05
C GLN A 73 -1.32 -15.50 -1.24
N GLU A 74 -1.60 -14.21 -1.09
CA GLU A 74 -1.33 -13.19 -2.11
C GLU A 74 0.16 -12.94 -2.33
N HIS A 75 0.98 -13.03 -1.29
CA HIS A 75 2.43 -12.93 -1.42
C HIS A 75 2.97 -14.06 -2.30
N ARG A 76 2.42 -15.27 -2.14
CA ARG A 76 2.74 -16.42 -2.98
C ARG A 76 2.41 -16.19 -4.46
N THR A 77 1.28 -15.54 -4.79
CA THR A 77 0.91 -15.26 -6.19
C THR A 77 1.85 -14.26 -6.87
N HIS A 78 2.53 -13.42 -6.08
CA HIS A 78 3.53 -12.46 -6.54
C HIS A 78 4.96 -13.01 -6.53
N SER A 79 5.17 -14.30 -6.24
CA SER A 79 6.51 -14.90 -6.27
C SER A 79 7.12 -14.78 -7.67
N GLY A 80 8.38 -14.33 -7.73
CA GLY A 80 9.15 -14.14 -8.95
C GLY A 80 9.17 -12.71 -9.48
N ILE A 81 8.42 -11.78 -8.88
CA ILE A 81 8.54 -10.35 -9.22
C ILE A 81 9.62 -9.69 -8.35
N THR A 82 10.34 -8.73 -8.92
CA THR A 82 11.36 -7.98 -8.18
C THR A 82 10.73 -7.03 -7.16
N ALA A 83 11.48 -6.63 -6.13
CA ALA A 83 11.04 -5.62 -5.17
C ALA A 83 10.66 -4.30 -5.86
N ALA A 84 11.34 -3.95 -6.96
CA ALA A 84 11.06 -2.75 -7.74
C ALA A 84 9.69 -2.80 -8.42
N GLU A 85 9.34 -3.95 -9.00
CA GLU A 85 8.05 -4.24 -9.62
C GLU A 85 6.94 -4.30 -8.56
N ALA A 86 7.18 -4.96 -7.42
CA ALA A 86 6.23 -5.03 -6.31
C ALA A 86 5.86 -3.63 -5.79
N GLU A 87 6.83 -2.74 -5.63
CA GLU A 87 6.58 -1.33 -5.29
C GLU A 87 5.71 -0.61 -6.35
N LEU A 88 5.97 -0.85 -7.64
CA LEU A 88 5.19 -0.24 -8.73
C LEU A 88 3.75 -0.76 -8.76
N MET A 89 3.57 -2.06 -8.59
CA MET A 89 2.27 -2.69 -8.46
C MET A 89 1.51 -2.18 -7.23
N TYR A 90 2.19 -2.03 -6.09
CA TYR A 90 1.60 -1.46 -4.88
C TYR A 90 1.02 -0.08 -5.18
N ILE A 91 1.82 0.77 -5.83
CA ILE A 91 1.42 2.12 -6.19
C ILE A 91 0.24 2.13 -7.18
N ASN A 92 0.25 1.24 -8.17
CA ASN A 92 -0.87 1.08 -9.10
C ASN A 92 -2.15 0.64 -8.39
N GLU A 93 -2.06 -0.26 -7.42
CA GLU A 93 -3.22 -0.71 -6.65
C GLU A 93 -3.75 0.41 -5.74
N VAL A 94 -2.86 1.24 -5.17
CA VAL A 94 -3.29 2.42 -4.41
C VAL A 94 -4.10 3.36 -5.30
N GLU A 95 -3.74 3.52 -6.58
CA GLU A 95 -4.53 4.37 -7.49
C GLU A 95 -5.97 3.91 -7.70
N ARG A 96 -6.22 2.63 -7.48
CA ARG A 96 -7.53 2.00 -7.64
C ARG A 96 -8.35 2.05 -6.36
N LEU A 97 -7.78 2.55 -5.25
CA LEU A 97 -8.51 2.73 -4.00
C LEU A 97 -9.60 3.77 -4.17
N ASP A 98 -10.76 3.47 -3.58
CA ASP A 98 -11.88 4.40 -3.58
C ASP A 98 -11.51 5.63 -2.72
N GLY A 99 -11.52 6.81 -3.34
CA GLY A 99 -11.04 8.04 -2.72
C GLY A 99 -9.58 8.40 -2.99
N PHE A 100 -8.81 7.57 -3.71
CA PHE A 100 -7.50 7.96 -4.19
C PHE A 100 -7.61 9.12 -5.20
N GLY A 101 -6.90 10.22 -4.96
CA GLY A 101 -7.05 11.48 -5.72
C GLY A 101 -8.27 12.33 -5.30
N GLN A 102 -9.10 11.83 -4.39
CA GLN A 102 -10.17 12.57 -3.70
C GLN A 102 -9.89 12.73 -2.21
N GLU A 103 -8.62 12.86 -1.82
CA GLU A 103 -8.28 13.26 -0.46
C GLU A 103 -8.97 14.59 -0.14
N MET A 104 -10.05 14.54 0.63
CA MET A 104 -10.57 15.69 1.34
C MET A 104 -9.61 15.95 2.48
N PHE A 105 -8.58 16.75 2.21
CA PHE A 105 -7.84 17.40 3.27
C PHE A 105 -8.86 18.20 4.07
N PRO A 106 -8.96 18.02 5.41
CA PRO A 106 -9.77 18.87 6.25
C PRO A 106 -9.09 20.24 6.33
N VAL A 107 -9.11 20.96 5.22
CA VAL A 107 -8.76 22.37 5.18
C VAL A 107 -10.01 23.08 5.62
N LYS A 108 -9.94 23.75 6.78
CA LYS A 108 -10.96 24.71 7.19
C LYS A 108 -11.17 25.68 6.01
N ASP A 109 -12.34 25.57 5.38
CA ASP A 109 -12.92 26.50 4.39
C ASP A 109 -12.26 26.74 3.01
N ASP A 110 -11.11 26.18 2.66
CA ASP A 110 -10.49 26.47 1.34
C ASP A 110 -10.59 25.31 0.33
N LEU A 111 -11.65 25.34 -0.48
CA LEU A 111 -11.84 24.43 -1.63
C LEU A 111 -10.71 24.55 -2.68
N GLU A 112 -10.07 25.72 -2.81
CA GLU A 112 -8.90 25.91 -3.68
C GLU A 112 -7.66 25.18 -3.15
N ASN A 113 -7.43 25.20 -1.84
CA ASN A 113 -6.31 24.48 -1.23
C ASN A 113 -6.49 22.97 -1.38
N ALA A 114 -7.68 22.44 -1.15
CA ALA A 114 -7.97 21.02 -1.38
C ALA A 114 -7.64 20.60 -2.83
N LYS A 115 -8.08 21.39 -3.83
CA LYS A 115 -7.77 21.15 -5.25
C LYS A 115 -6.27 21.22 -5.57
N TYR A 116 -5.54 22.14 -4.94
CA TYR A 116 -4.10 22.29 -5.13
C TYR A 116 -3.33 21.07 -4.61
N ILE A 117 -3.68 20.57 -3.43
CA ILE A 117 -3.02 19.40 -2.86
C ILE A 117 -3.31 18.13 -3.68
N SER A 118 -4.55 17.93 -4.15
CA SER A 118 -4.86 16.80 -5.05
C SER A 118 -4.03 16.83 -6.34
N ARG A 119 -3.81 18.01 -6.92
CA ARG A 119 -2.96 18.18 -8.12
C ARG A 119 -1.49 17.89 -7.83
N LEU A 120 -0.96 18.36 -6.69
CA LEU A 120 0.41 18.06 -6.27
C LEU A 120 0.63 16.58 -6.06
N PHE A 121 -0.32 15.89 -5.43
CA PHE A 121 -0.26 14.45 -5.21
C PHE A 121 -0.23 13.69 -6.55
N ALA A 122 -1.15 14.03 -7.47
CA ALA A 122 -1.18 13.44 -8.82
C ALA A 122 0.10 13.75 -9.63
N ALA A 123 0.66 14.95 -9.51
CA ALA A 123 1.91 15.32 -10.18
C ALA A 123 3.11 14.53 -9.61
N ARG A 124 3.20 14.40 -8.29
CA ARG A 124 4.25 13.63 -7.62
C ARG A 124 4.14 12.14 -7.96
N HIS A 125 2.92 11.64 -8.06
CA HIS A 125 2.66 10.27 -8.48
C HIS A 125 3.12 10.01 -9.92
N LYS A 126 2.73 10.86 -10.87
CA LYS A 126 3.19 10.77 -12.27
C LYS A 126 4.71 10.87 -12.38
N PHE A 127 5.34 11.78 -11.64
CA PHE A 127 6.79 11.93 -11.62
C PHE A 127 7.49 10.66 -11.11
N TYR A 128 6.96 10.04 -10.05
CA TYR A 128 7.51 8.80 -9.51
C TYR A 128 7.49 7.66 -10.54
N LYS A 129 6.35 7.44 -11.20
CA LYS A 129 6.22 6.45 -12.27
C LYS A 129 7.21 6.72 -13.40
N GLN A 130 7.24 7.95 -13.91
CA GLN A 130 8.11 8.32 -15.02
C GLN A 130 9.60 8.12 -14.70
N ASN A 131 10.04 8.47 -13.50
CA ASN A 131 11.45 8.35 -13.11
C ASN A 131 11.84 6.90 -12.78
N LYS A 132 10.94 6.11 -12.18
CA LYS A 132 11.26 4.72 -11.84
C LYS A 132 11.30 3.81 -13.07
N ILE A 133 10.43 4.05 -14.06
CA ILE A 133 10.42 3.36 -15.36
C ILE A 133 11.68 3.67 -16.19
N CYS A 134 12.40 4.76 -15.90
CA CYS A 134 13.64 5.13 -16.59
C CYS A 134 14.93 4.61 -15.92
N THR A 135 14.83 3.87 -14.82
CA THR A 135 16.00 3.38 -14.05
C THR A 135 16.30 1.89 -14.21
N GLU A 136 15.69 1.22 -15.18
CA GLU A 136 16.02 -0.16 -15.59
C GLU A 136 16.45 -0.22 -17.05
#